data_AF-A0A6M0F9E0-F1
#
_entry.id   AF-A0A6M0F9E0-F1
#
_cell.length_a   1.000
_cell.length_b   1.000
_cell.length_c   1.000
_cell.angle_alpha   90.00
_cell.angle_beta   90.00
_cell.angle_gamma   90.00
#
_symmetry.space_group_name_H-M   'P 1'
#
loop_
_entity.id
_entity.type
_entity.pdbx_description
1 polymer ?
#
loop_
_entity_poly.entity_id
_entity_poly.type
_entity_poly.pdbx_seq_one_letter_code
_entity_poly.pdbx_strand_id
1 'polypeptide(L)' 'NTLNCAPHKKRVGKFIGYKSKYKKAIVTLAPDDSITLFPDL' A
#
# COMPACT_ATOMS: atom_id res chain seq x y z
N ASN A 1 9.97 -8.68 -4.85
CA ASN A 1 10.13 -7.28 -5.29
C ASN A 1 9.37 -6.38 -4.32
N THR A 2 10.06 -5.64 -3.43
CA THR A 2 9.41 -4.82 -2.39
C THR A 2 10.17 -3.54 -2.15
N LEU A 3 9.48 -2.47 -1.78
CA LEU A 3 10.08 -1.17 -1.53
C LEU A 3 9.53 -0.54 -0.24
N ASN A 4 10.42 0.14 0.49
CA ASN A 4 10.08 0.80 1.74
C ASN A 4 9.55 2.21 1.45
N CYS A 5 8.27 2.46 1.73
CA CYS A 5 7.69 3.78 1.49
C CYS A 5 7.84 4.68 2.71
N ALA A 6 8.18 5.95 2.45
CA ALA A 6 8.14 6.97 3.47
C ALA A 6 6.67 7.26 3.88
N PRO A 7 6.40 7.44 5.17
CA PRO A 7 5.06 7.74 5.64
C PRO A 7 4.67 9.18 5.28
N HIS A 8 3.40 9.39 4.91
CA HIS A 8 2.90 10.72 4.61
C HIS A 8 2.70 11.55 5.88
N LYS A 9 3.22 12.77 5.88
CA LYS A 9 3.03 13.73 6.97
C LYS A 9 1.56 14.16 7.07
N LYS A 10 1.07 14.33 8.30
CA LYS A 10 -0.24 14.87 8.65
C LYS A 10 -0.09 15.92 9.75
N ARG A 11 -1.06 16.83 9.87
CA ARG A 11 -1.08 17.85 10.91
C ARG A 11 -2.50 18.03 11.45
N VAL A 12 -2.61 18.21 12.77
CA VAL A 12 -3.83 18.63 13.45
C VAL A 12 -3.48 19.83 14.33
N GLY A 13 -3.88 21.03 13.90
CA GLY A 13 -3.47 22.28 14.55
C GLY A 13 -1.94 22.39 14.67
N LYS A 14 -1.45 22.48 15.91
CA LYS A 14 -0.01 22.54 16.22
C LYS A 14 0.70 21.18 16.10
N PHE A 15 -0.03 20.07 16.18
CA PHE A 15 0.57 18.74 16.26
C PHE A 15 0.87 18.19 14.86
N ILE A 16 2.11 17.75 14.68
CA ILE A 16 2.58 17.07 13.47
C ILE A 16 2.62 15.57 13.75
N GLY A 17 2.02 14.79 12.86
CA GLY A 17 2.05 13.33 12.88
C GLY A 17 2.28 12.77 11.48
N TYR A 18 2.17 11.45 11.35
CA TYR A 18 2.36 10.74 10.09
C TYR A 18 1.31 9.65 9.93
N LYS A 19 0.97 9.30 8.69
CA LYS A 19 0.18 8.09 8.39
C LYS A 19 1.01 6.85 8.72
N SER A 20 0.34 5.74 9.00
CA SER A 20 0.99 4.44 9.20
C SER A 20 1.92 4.11 8.04
N LYS A 21 3.13 3.67 8.38
CA LYS A 21 4.12 3.24 7.41
C LYS A 21 3.71 1.87 6.87
N TYR A 22 3.84 1.69 5.57
CA TYR A 22 3.59 0.42 4.90
C TYR A 22 4.72 0.13 3.92
N LYS A 23 4.97 -1.16 3.70
CA LYS A 23 5.87 -1.63 2.66
C LYS A 23 5.04 -1.91 1.43
N LYS A 24 5.49 -1.46 0.26
CA LYS A 24 4.83 -1.80 -1.02
C LYS A 24 5.48 -3.06 -1.58
N ALA A 25 4.65 -4.01 -1.97
CA ALA A 25 5.08 -5.23 -2.64
C ALA A 25 4.49 -5.25 -4.05
N ILE A 26 5.32 -5.62 -5.03
CA ILE A 26 4.89 -5.88 -6.40
C ILE A 26 5.14 -7.37 -6.61
N VAL A 27 4.09 -8.12 -6.88
CA VAL A 27 4.12 -9.58 -6.98
C VAL A 27 3.91 -9.98 -8.43
N THR A 28 4.75 -10.86 -8.92
CA THR A 28 4.63 -11.52 -10.22
C THR A 28 3.97 -12.87 -9.99
N LEU A 29 2.86 -13.12 -10.68
CA LEU A 29 2.10 -14.36 -10.57
C LEU A 29 2.60 -15.40 -11.57
N ALA A 30 2.22 -16.66 -11.36
CA ALA A 30 2.36 -17.68 -12.38
C ALA A 30 1.40 -17.37 -13.56
N PRO A 31 1.68 -17.87 -14.77
CA PRO A 31 0.92 -17.52 -15.98
C PRO A 31 -0.58 -17.80 -15.92
N ASP A 32 -0.98 -18.85 -15.20
CA ASP A 32 -2.37 -19.30 -15.11
C ASP A 32 -3.13 -18.72 -13.90
N ASP A 33 -2.44 -17.93 -13.07
CA ASP A 33 -3.03 -17.34 -11.86
C ASP A 33 -3.53 -15.92 -12.13
N SER A 34 -4.73 -15.61 -11.60
CA SER A 34 -5.32 -14.27 -11.68
C SER A 34 -5.82 -13.78 -10.32
N ILE A 35 -5.69 -12.48 -10.06
CA ILE A 35 -6.22 -11.85 -8.85
C ILE A 35 -7.56 -11.20 -9.22
N THR A 36 -8.66 -11.81 -8.80
CA THR A 36 -10.01 -11.25 -8.95
C THR A 36 -10.22 -10.15 -7.92
N LEU A 37 -9.97 -8.90 -8.32
CA LEU A 37 -10.00 -7.76 -7.42
C LEU A 37 -11.41 -7.30 -7.05
N PHE A 38 -12.37 -7.50 -7.96
CA PHE A 38 -13.78 -7.16 -7.79
C PHE A 38 -14.64 -8.26 -8.44
N PRO A 39 -15.39 -9.05 -7.67
CA PRO A 39 -16.39 -9.95 -8.23
C PRO A 39 -17.67 -9.17 -8.60
N ASP A 40 -18.23 -9.45 -9.76
CA ASP A 40 -19.59 -9.03 -10.10
C ASP A 40 -20.56 -9.81 -9.21
N LEU A 41 -21.50 -9.10 -8.57
CA LEU A 41 -22.43 -9.63 -7.55
C LEU A 41 -23.21 -10.88 -8.01
#